data_AF-W1J322-F1
#
_entry.id   AF-W1J322-F1
#
_cell.length_a   1.000
_cell.length_b   1.000
_cell.length_c   1.000
_cell.angle_alpha   90.00
_cell.angle_beta   90.00
_cell.angle_gamma   90.00
#
_symmetry.space_group_name_H-M   'P 1'
#
loop_
_entity.id
_entity.type
_entity.pdbx_description
1 polymer ?
#
loop_
_entity_poly.entity_id
_entity_poly.type
_entity_poly.pdbx_seq_one_letter_code
_entity_poly.pdbx_strand_id
1 'polypeptide(L)' 'MNILPTPVELNGGQIKFGALFIRPLRKRDGLARQYQVSDGEYSYGRFDSKQRALSCAQQLYRRIHEPIDEDAT' A
#
# COMPACT_ATOMS: atom_id res chain seq x y z
N MET A 1 -20.82 0.04 -2.88
CA MET A 1 -19.80 -0.83 -3.51
C MET A 1 -18.43 -0.25 -3.18
N ASN A 2 -17.68 -0.84 -2.24
CA ASN A 2 -16.30 -0.43 -1.97
C ASN A 2 -15.40 -0.98 -3.07
N ILE A 3 -15.30 -0.22 -4.15
CA ILE A 3 -14.45 -0.54 -5.28
C ILE A 3 -13.00 -0.39 -4.80
N LEU A 4 -12.29 -1.50 -4.64
CA LEU A 4 -10.86 -1.45 -4.40
C LEU A 4 -10.17 -0.84 -5.64
N PRO A 5 -9.31 0.16 -5.47
CA PRO A 5 -8.61 0.75 -6.60
C PRO A 5 -7.70 -0.29 -7.24
N THR A 6 -7.58 -0.26 -8.56
CA THR A 6 -6.65 -1.17 -9.25
C THR A 6 -5.21 -0.75 -8.94
N PRO A 7 -4.33 -1.66 -8.51
CA PRO A 7 -2.91 -1.35 -8.35
C PRO A 7 -2.29 -1.04 -9.72
N VAL A 8 -1.66 0.12 -9.84
CA VAL A 8 -0.97 0.57 -11.06
C VAL A 8 0.53 0.56 -10.81
N GLU A 9 1.28 -0.21 -11.60
CA GLU A 9 2.74 -0.20 -11.53
C GLU A 9 3.31 1.02 -12.28
N LEU A 10 4.13 1.79 -11.57
CA LEU A 10 4.85 2.96 -12.06
C LEU A 10 6.31 2.61 -12.37
N ASN A 11 6.97 3.50 -13.12
CA ASN A 11 8.38 3.35 -13.46
C ASN A 11 9.26 3.16 -12.21
N GLY A 12 10.18 2.19 -12.28
CA GLY A 12 11.07 1.84 -11.16
C GLY A 12 10.52 0.81 -10.18
N GLY A 13 9.35 0.21 -10.46
CA GLY A 13 8.75 -0.85 -9.64
C GLY A 13 7.94 -0.32 -8.45
N GLN A 14 7.60 0.98 -8.48
CA GLN A 14 6.63 1.56 -7.56
C GLN A 14 5.22 1.14 -7.96
N ILE A 15 4.29 1.07 -7.01
CA ILE A 15 2.90 0.68 -7.26
C ILE A 15 2.02 1.72 -6.58
N LYS A 16 1.07 2.29 -7.32
CA LYS A 16 0.05 3.17 -6.77
C LYS A 16 -1.24 2.39 -6.56
N PHE A 17 -1.84 2.51 -5.38
CA PHE A 17 -3.07 1.85 -4.98
C PHE A 17 -4.00 2.88 -4.33
N GLY A 18 -4.83 3.56 -5.14
CA GLY A 18 -5.65 4.68 -4.69
C GLY A 18 -4.78 5.83 -4.17
N ALA A 19 -4.94 6.18 -2.90
CA ALA A 19 -4.10 7.15 -2.18
C ALA A 19 -2.79 6.54 -1.62
N LEU A 20 -2.66 5.22 -1.61
CA LEU A 20 -1.48 4.53 -1.09
C LEU A 20 -0.45 4.30 -2.20
N PHE A 21 0.81 4.28 -1.80
CA PHE A 21 1.98 4.05 -2.63
C PHE A 21 2.83 2.95 -2.02
N ILE A 22 3.27 2.02 -2.87
CA ILE A 22 4.20 0.96 -2.53
C ILE A 22 5.49 1.25 -3.29
N ARG A 23 6.56 1.60 -2.58
CA ARG A 23 7.86 1.83 -3.20
C ARG A 23 8.85 0.72 -2.86
N PRO A 24 9.59 0.19 -3.84
CA PRO A 24 10.66 -0.75 -3.57
C PRO A 24 11.83 0.00 -2.94
N LEU A 25 12.25 -0.42 -1.75
CA LEU A 25 13.46 0.03 -1.09
C LEU A 25 14.63 -0.80 -1.60
N ARG A 26 15.41 -0.20 -2.50
CA ARG A 26 16.66 -0.78 -2.99
C ARG A 26 17.77 -0.49 -1.99
N LYS A 27 18.54 -1.51 -1.61
CA LYS A 27 19.84 -1.30 -0.93
C LYS A 27 20.91 -1.02 -1.99
N ARG A 28 22.09 -0.56 -1.51
CA ARG A 28 23.30 -0.28 -2.32
C ARG A 28 23.64 -1.37 -3.34
N ASP A 29 23.25 -2.62 -3.08
CA ASP A 29 23.47 -3.79 -3.92
C ASP A 29 22.47 -3.96 -5.10
N GLY A 30 21.57 -2.99 -5.33
CA GLY A 30 20.64 -3.01 -6.47
C GLY A 30 19.43 -3.96 -6.33
N LEU A 31 19.47 -4.94 -5.43
CA LEU A 31 18.34 -5.81 -5.11
C LEU A 31 17.30 -5.10 -4.23
N ALA A 32 16.06 -5.02 -4.71
CA ALA A 32 14.90 -4.59 -3.93
C ALA A 32 14.54 -5.68 -2.92
N ARG A 33 15.01 -5.51 -1.68
CA ARG A 33 14.78 -6.49 -0.60
C ARG A 33 13.54 -6.20 0.21
N GLN A 34 12.99 -4.98 0.10
CA GLN A 34 11.84 -4.53 0.86
C GLN A 34 10.94 -3.60 0.05
N TYR A 35 9.67 -3.56 0.39
CA TYR A 35 8.62 -2.73 -0.17
C TYR A 35 8.02 -1.90 0.95
N GLN A 36 8.05 -0.57 0.84
CA GLN A 36 7.46 0.33 1.82
C GLN A 36 6.07 0.79 1.34
N VAL A 37 5.08 0.70 2.21
CA VAL A 37 3.74 1.24 2.00
C VAL A 37 3.62 2.61 2.68
N SER A 38 3.14 3.61 1.96
CA SER A 38 2.98 4.99 2.44
C SER A 38 1.89 5.71 1.65
N ASP A 39 1.15 6.65 2.24
CA ASP A 39 0.21 7.52 1.51
C ASP A 39 0.88 8.80 0.94
N GLY A 40 2.13 9.05 1.33
CA GLY A 40 2.87 10.26 0.98
C GLY A 40 3.25 11.07 2.22
N GLU A 41 2.37 11.10 3.22
CA GLU A 41 2.63 11.74 4.51
C GLU A 41 3.11 10.74 5.57
N TYR A 42 2.46 9.58 5.67
CA TYR A 42 2.80 8.55 6.63
C TYR A 42 3.35 7.28 5.98
N SER A 43 4.23 6.60 6.72
CA SER A 43 4.74 5.28 6.35
C SER A 43 4.08 4.22 7.21
N TYR A 44 3.27 3.36 6.60
CA TYR A 44 2.49 2.33 7.31
C TYR A 44 3.26 1.04 7.56
N GLY A 45 4.38 0.83 6.87
CA GLY A 45 5.21 -0.33 7.10
C GLY A 45 6.19 -0.65 5.97
N ARG A 46 7.08 -1.58 6.25
CA ARG A 46 8.04 -2.14 5.30
C ARG A 46 7.88 -3.65 5.28
N PHE A 47 7.82 -4.23 4.09
CA PHE A 47 7.56 -5.64 3.86
C PHE A 47 8.68 -6.24 3.03
N ASP A 48 9.03 -7.49 3.28
CA ASP A 48 10.02 -8.25 2.50
C ASP A 48 9.53 -8.62 1.08
N SER A 49 8.21 -8.58 0.85
CA SER A 49 7.59 -9.04 -0.40
C SER A 49 6.57 -8.04 -0.96
N LYS A 50 6.54 -7.90 -2.29
CA LYS A 50 5.58 -7.06 -3.04
C LYS A 50 4.15 -7.45 -2.69
N GLN A 51 3.88 -8.76 -2.67
CA GLN A 51 2.54 -9.28 -2.43
C GLN A 51 2.05 -8.96 -1.01
N ARG A 52 2.94 -9.05 0.00
CA ARG A 52 2.62 -8.64 1.37
C ARG A 52 2.32 -7.15 1.49
N ALA A 53 3.13 -6.31 0.83
CA ALA A 53 2.88 -4.87 0.81
C ALA A 53 1.55 -4.53 0.14
N LEU A 54 1.20 -5.24 -0.94
CA LEU A 54 -0.07 -5.05 -1.66
C LEU A 54 -1.27 -5.47 -0.81
N SER A 55 -1.20 -6.63 -0.14
CA SER A 55 -2.25 -7.07 0.79
C SER A 55 -2.43 -6.09 1.95
N CYS A 56 -1.34 -5.51 2.48
CA CYS A 56 -1.43 -4.47 3.50
C CYS A 56 -2.11 -3.20 2.97
N ALA A 57 -1.72 -2.73 1.78
CA ALA A 57 -2.35 -1.56 1.15
C ALA A 57 -3.85 -1.78 0.90
N GLN A 58 -4.26 -2.99 0.47
CA GLN A 58 -5.67 -3.35 0.33
C GLN A 58 -6.41 -3.30 1.66
N GLN A 59 -5.85 -3.86 2.74
CA GLN A 59 -6.47 -3.82 4.07
C GLN A 59 -6.58 -2.40 4.62
N LEU A 60 -5.55 -1.57 4.45
CA LEU A 60 -5.55 -0.17 4.86
C LEU A 60 -6.62 0.62 4.10
N TYR A 61 -6.69 0.46 2.79
CA TYR A 61 -7.70 1.14 1.99
C TYR A 61 -9.12 0.71 2.39
N ARG A 62 -9.34 -0.58 2.66
CA ARG A 62 -10.63 -1.06 3.20
C ARG A 62 -10.96 -0.39 4.52
N ARG A 63 -10.02 -0.36 5.49
CA ARG A 63 -10.25 0.31 6.78
C ARG A 63 -10.53 1.80 6.69
N ILE A 64 -9.89 2.51 5.75
CA ILE A 64 -10.06 3.96 5.58
C ILE A 64 -11.38 4.27 4.86
N HIS A 65 -11.81 3.41 3.94
CA HIS A 65 -13.01 3.61 3.12
C HIS A 65 -14.22 2.77 3.57
N GLU A 66 -14.07 1.90 4.55
CA GLU A 66 -15.20 1.30 5.24
C GLU A 66 -15.92 2.45 5.96
N PRO A 67 -17.23 2.62 5.74
CA PRO A 67 -18.00 3.47 6.62
C PRO A 67 -17.76 2.95 8.02
N ILE A 68 -17.30 3.82 8.91
CA ILE A 68 -17.51 3.59 10.33
C ILE A 68 -19.04 3.52 10.43
N ASP A 69 -19.56 2.32 10.65
CA ASP A 69 -20.94 2.16 11.03
C ASP A 69 -21.07 2.89 12.37
N GLU A 70 -21.47 4.16 12.33
CA GLU A 70 -21.84 4.95 13.51
C GLU A 70 -23.20 4.48 14.07
N ASP A 71 -23.47 3.17 14.01
CA ASP A 71 -24.58 2.49 14.68
C ASP A 71 -24.03 1.51 15.72
N ALA A 72 -23.21 2.02 16.63
CA ALA A 72 -23.09 1.44 17.95
C ALA A 72 -24.10 2.17 18.85
N THR A 73 -25.36 1.73 18.76
CA THR A 73 -26.43 2.03 19.73
C THR A 73 -26.00 1.68 21.16
#